data_AF-A0A9D8BCU5-F1
#
_entry.id   AF-A0A9D8BCU5-F1
#
_cell.length_a   1.000
_cell.length_b   1.000
_cell.length_c   1.000
_cell.angle_alpha   90.00
_cell.angle_beta   90.00
_cell.angle_gamma   90.00
#
_symmetry.space_group_name_H-M   'P 1'
#
loop_
_entity.id
_entity.type
_entity.pdbx_description
1 polymer ?
#
loop_
_entity_poly.entity_id
_entity_poly.type
_entity_poly.pdbx_seq_one_letter_code
_entity_poly.pdbx_strand_id
1 'polypeptide(L)' 'MKKMLLIFGLGLFLMASCKKDYTCTCTGFIDGEEFPGASSSVTINDTKSNAEEQCDDGDLPEDALTGVAVDCEIQ' A
#
# COMPACT_ATOMS: atom_id res chain seq x y z
N MET A 1 8.06 19.92 0.78
CA MET A 1 8.58 20.33 2.11
C MET A 1 7.75 19.66 3.20
N LYS A 2 8.38 19.22 4.29
CA LYS A 2 7.81 18.69 5.56
C LYS A 2 7.33 17.22 5.57
N LYS A 3 8.26 16.37 5.97
CA LYS A 3 8.16 15.28 6.96
C LYS A 3 6.76 14.96 7.53
N MET A 4 6.31 13.73 7.32
CA MET A 4 5.56 12.87 8.27
C MET A 4 6.03 11.44 7.95
N LEU A 5 6.88 10.74 8.71
CA LEU A 5 6.76 10.31 10.11
C LEU A 5 5.33 9.90 10.48
N LEU A 6 4.81 8.90 9.79
CA LEU A 6 3.74 8.07 10.34
C LEU A 6 4.38 6.87 11.03
N ILE A 7 4.70 7.12 12.30
CA ILE A 7 4.82 6.08 13.32
C ILE A 7 3.44 5.44 13.41
N PHE A 8 3.20 4.32 12.71
CA PHE A 8 2.07 3.45 13.02
C PHE A 8 2.54 2.38 13.98
N GLY A 9 1.99 2.51 15.19
CA GLY A 9 2.40 1.77 16.36
C GLY A 9 2.32 0.27 16.17
N LEU A 10 3.31 -0.38 16.79
CA LEU A 10 3.29 -1.77 17.22
C LEU A 10 1.98 -2.08 17.95
N GLY A 11 0.94 -2.45 17.20
CA GLY A 11 -0.17 -3.22 17.68
C GLY A 11 0.27 -4.67 17.81
N LEU A 12 0.85 -5.03 18.96
CA LEU A 12 0.95 -6.42 19.41
C LEU A 12 -0.48 -6.98 19.53
N PHE A 13 -1.07 -7.41 18.42
CA PHE A 13 -2.26 -8.27 18.43
C PHE A 13 -1.85 -9.64 17.92
N LEU A 14 -1.41 -10.44 18.91
CA LEU A 14 -1.66 -11.87 19.06
C LEU A 14 -1.99 -12.60 17.75
N MET A 15 -1.00 -13.34 17.29
CA MET A 15 -0.99 -14.38 16.25
C MET A 15 -2.12 -15.40 16.41
N ALA A 16 -3.37 -15.00 16.18
CA ALA A 16 -4.40 -15.89 15.69
C ALA A 16 -4.47 -15.61 14.20
N SER A 17 -4.10 -16.59 13.38
CA SER A 17 -4.19 -16.61 11.92
C SER A 17 -5.65 -16.54 11.46
N CYS A 18 -6.35 -15.47 11.84
CA CYS A 18 -7.69 -15.17 11.42
C CYS A 18 -7.55 -14.37 10.13
N LYS A 19 -8.04 -14.97 9.04
CA LYS A 19 -8.25 -14.21 7.81
C LYS A 19 -9.21 -13.07 8.10
N LYS A 20 -8.88 -11.89 7.60
CA LYS A 20 -9.72 -10.70 7.69
C LYS A 20 -9.70 -10.01 6.34
N ASP A 21 -10.69 -9.18 6.09
CA ASP A 21 -10.72 -8.31 4.94
C ASP A 21 -9.78 -7.12 5.20
N TYR A 22 -8.74 -7.01 4.38
CA TYR A 22 -7.82 -5.87 4.31
C TYR A 22 -8.12 -5.08 3.03
N THR A 23 -8.09 -3.76 3.10
CA THR A 23 -8.29 -2.92 1.91
C THR A 23 -6.93 -2.48 1.40
N CYS A 24 -6.46 -3.10 0.32
CA CYS A 24 -5.29 -2.64 -0.41
C CYS A 24 -5.67 -1.41 -1.22
N THR A 25 -4.93 -0.32 -1.07
CA THR A 25 -5.11 0.93 -1.82
C THR A 25 -3.85 1.23 -2.60
N CYS A 26 -3.96 1.28 -3.92
CA CYS A 26 -2.89 1.67 -4.82
C CYS A 26 -3.04 3.12 -5.24
N THR A 27 -1.95 3.87 -5.16
CA THR A 27 -1.87 5.29 -5.49
C THR A 27 -0.82 5.48 -6.58
N GLY A 28 -1.17 6.19 -7.65
CA GLY A 28 -0.27 6.52 -8.74
C GLY A 28 0.49 7.82 -8.48
N PHE A 29 1.75 7.85 -8.88
CA PHE A 29 2.63 9.01 -8.80
C PHE A 29 3.20 9.34 -10.18
N ILE A 30 3.45 10.62 -10.44
CA ILE A 30 4.19 11.11 -11.61
C ILE A 30 5.28 12.05 -11.09
N ASP A 31 6.52 11.77 -11.45
CA ASP A 31 7.71 12.52 -11.00
C ASP A 31 7.78 12.67 -9.47
N GLY A 32 7.37 11.60 -8.76
CA GLY A 32 7.32 11.55 -7.30
C GLY A 32 6.18 12.35 -6.65
N GLU A 33 5.27 12.94 -7.42
CA GLU A 33 4.06 13.60 -6.91
C GLU A 33 2.82 12.73 -7.14
N GLU A 34 1.95 12.65 -6.12
CA GLU A 34 0.69 11.90 -6.23
C GLU A 34 -0.15 12.46 -7.38
N PHE A 35 -0.55 11.58 -8.29
CA PHE A 35 -1.42 11.95 -9.40
C PHE A 35 -2.89 11.92 -8.94
N PRO A 36 -3.57 13.07 -8.84
CA PRO A 36 -4.90 13.13 -8.29
C PRO A 36 -5.89 12.33 -9.14
N GLY A 37 -6.57 11.38 -8.50
CA GLY A 37 -7.53 10.49 -9.16
C GLY A 37 -6.95 9.19 -9.71
N ALA A 38 -5.63 8.97 -9.63
CA ALA A 38 -5.03 7.66 -9.84
C ALA A 38 -4.97 6.87 -8.53
N SER A 39 -6.15 6.60 -7.95
CA SER A 39 -6.27 5.67 -6.82
C SER A 39 -7.23 4.54 -7.15
N SER A 40 -6.86 3.33 -6.73
CA SER A 40 -7.69 2.14 -6.86
C SER A 40 -7.61 1.33 -5.58
N SER A 41 -8.70 0.65 -5.21
CA SER A 41 -8.69 -0.21 -4.03
C SER A 41 -9.30 -1.57 -4.31
N VAL A 42 -8.78 -2.58 -3.61
CA VAL A 42 -9.24 -3.96 -3.66
C VAL A 42 -9.25 -4.55 -2.26
N THR A 43 -10.23 -5.39 -1.98
CA THR A 43 -10.32 -6.09 -0.69
C THR A 43 -9.65 -7.46 -0.80
N ILE A 44 -8.75 -7.75 0.13
CA ILE A 44 -8.01 -9.02 0.23
C ILE A 44 -8.44 -9.72 1.52
N ASN A 45 -9.05 -10.89 1.41
CA ASN A 45 -9.41 -11.73 2.56
C ASN A 45 -8.30 -12.73 2.85
N ASP A 46 -7.34 -12.35 3.70
CA ASP A 46 -6.28 -13.27 4.11
C ASP A 46 -5.71 -12.91 5.49
N THR A 47 -4.66 -13.60 5.91
CA THR A 47 -3.82 -13.15 7.03
C THR A 47 -3.17 -11.82 6.68
N LYS A 48 -2.90 -10.97 7.69
CA LYS A 48 -2.28 -9.67 7.46
C LYS A 48 -1.02 -9.77 6.58
N SER A 49 -0.12 -10.69 6.93
CA SER A 49 1.16 -10.86 6.22
C SER A 49 0.95 -11.22 4.75
N ASN A 50 0.03 -12.13 4.44
CA ASN A 50 -0.27 -12.48 3.05
C ASN A 50 -1.01 -11.38 2.31
N ALA A 51 -1.86 -10.61 3.00
CA ALA A 51 -2.58 -9.51 2.39
C ALA A 51 -1.65 -8.34 2.06
N GLU A 52 -0.65 -8.09 2.91
CA GLU A 52 0.45 -7.15 2.69
C GLU A 52 1.27 -7.61 1.47
N GLU A 53 1.79 -8.84 1.47
CA GLU A 53 2.55 -9.38 0.32
C GLU A 53 1.78 -9.36 -1.00
N GLN A 54 0.46 -9.64 -0.97
CA GLN A 54 -0.39 -9.54 -2.17
C GLN A 54 -0.67 -8.10 -2.61
N CYS A 55 -0.67 -7.14 -1.69
CA CYS A 55 -0.87 -5.72 -2.00
C CYS A 55 0.41 -5.13 -2.60
N ASP A 56 1.55 -5.42 -1.98
CA ASP A 56 2.88 -4.96 -2.38
C ASP A 56 3.30 -5.52 -3.75
N ASP A 57 2.76 -6.66 -4.20
CA ASP A 57 2.96 -7.18 -5.58
C ASP A 57 2.41 -6.21 -6.65
N GLY A 58 1.52 -5.30 -6.26
CA GLY A 58 1.01 -4.21 -7.09
C GLY A 58 1.94 -3.01 -7.19
N ASP A 59 3.00 -2.95 -6.39
CA ASP A 59 3.96 -1.83 -6.41
C ASP A 59 4.70 -1.78 -7.73
N LEU A 60 4.72 -0.60 -8.32
CA LEU A 60 5.52 -0.30 -9.50
C LEU A 60 6.54 0.77 -9.12
N PRO A 61 7.84 0.43 -9.13
CA PRO A 61 8.87 1.43 -8.88
C PRO A 61 8.82 2.51 -9.95
N GLU A 62 9.29 3.70 -9.61
CA GLU A 62 9.33 4.83 -10.53
C GLU A 62 10.06 4.46 -11.83
N ASP A 63 9.34 4.54 -12.94
CA ASP A 63 9.91 4.33 -14.26
C ASP A 63 10.75 5.56 -14.66
N ALA A 64 12.03 5.34 -14.92
CA ALA A 64 12.98 6.42 -15.18
C ALA A 64 12.75 7.19 -16.49
N LEU A 65 11.91 6.69 -17.41
CA LEU A 65 11.56 7.38 -18.66
C LEU A 65 10.27 8.20 -18.56
N THR A 66 9.30 7.72 -17.79
CA THR A 66 7.95 8.28 -17.71
C THR A 66 7.66 8.95 -16.37
N GLY A 67 8.49 8.74 -15.35
CA GLY A 67 8.31 9.24 -13.99
C GLY A 67 7.15 8.60 -13.25
N VAL A 68 6.53 7.55 -13.80
CA VAL A 68 5.33 6.92 -13.25
C VAL A 68 5.72 5.88 -12.19
N ALA A 69 5.12 5.97 -11.02
CA ALA A 69 5.19 4.95 -9.98
C ALA A 69 3.79 4.58 -9.49
N VAL A 70 3.66 3.40 -8.88
CA VAL A 70 2.44 2.96 -8.18
C VAL A 70 2.85 2.41 -6.82
N ASP A 71 2.18 2.87 -5.77
CA ASP A 71 2.42 2.47 -4.39
C ASP A 71 1.13 1.89 -3.81
N CYS A 72 1.15 0.63 -3.41
CA CYS A 72 0.02 -0.14 -2.94
C CYS A 72 0.22 -0.53 -1.48
N GLU A 73 -0.61 0.01 -0.59
CA GLU A 73 -0.56 -0.36 0.84
C GLU A 73 -1.92 -0.84 1.38
N ILE A 74 -1.87 -1.79 2.31
CA ILE A 74 -3.05 -2.24 3.06
C ILE A 74 -3.46 -1.19 4.12
N GLN A 75 -4.76 -0.86 4.18
CA GLN A 75 -5.37 -0.03 5.22
C GLN A 75 -6.00 -0.85 6.36
#